data_AF-A0A9W6VMB8-F1
#
_entry.id   AF-A0A9W6VMB8-F1
#
_cell.length_a   1.000
_cell.length_b   1.000
_cell.length_c   1.000
_cell.angle_alpha   90.00
_cell.angle_beta   90.00
_cell.angle_gamma   90.00
#
_symmetry.space_group_name_H-M   'P 1'
#
loop_
_entity.id
_entity.type
_entity.pdbx_description
1 polymer ?
#
loop_
_entity_poly.entity_id
_entity_poly.type
_entity_poly.pdbx_seq_one_letter_code
_entity_poly.pdbx_strand_id
1 'polypeptide(L)'
;MDGRQVGDRLGGLSLAARAALAASVAGRLLPYFRRFHEETGQGDPAVLRSALDGVWDRLEHGAALDVVTVGVACMEQAFVAADFGFALAGTRAWEAWRVVNGAATPLAENAVHAAWAAAAACHVAVHGRVTETLHCLRYGRDAALAEALSRRKDALAESDPLVEKENRRQLRDLDMLERSGPTARVLAELRTPAI
;
A
#
# COMPACT_ATOMS: atom_id res chain seq x y z
N MET A 1 4.24 1.08 16.71
CA MET A 1 5.24 0.05 16.38
C MET A 1 6.60 0.73 16.36
N ASP A 2 7.60 0.21 17.06
CA ASP A 2 8.96 0.80 17.03
C ASP A 2 9.61 0.50 15.68
N GLY A 3 9.89 1.54 14.90
CA GLY A 3 10.46 1.42 13.56
C GLY A 3 11.84 0.75 13.53
N ARG A 4 12.65 0.89 14.59
CA ARG A 4 13.96 0.22 14.66
C ARG A 4 13.81 -1.29 14.81
N GLN A 5 12.97 -1.71 15.75
CA GLN A 5 12.69 -3.14 15.98
C GLN A 5 12.16 -3.82 14.72
N VAL A 6 11.28 -3.15 13.96
CA VAL A 6 10.74 -3.67 12.70
C VAL A 6 11.84 -3.77 11.64
N GLY A 7 12.69 -2.74 11.53
CA GLY A 7 13.82 -2.76 10.60
C GLY A 7 14.75 -3.95 10.81
N ASP A 8 15.12 -4.23 12.06
CA ASP A 8 15.98 -5.36 12.42
C ASP A 8 15.34 -6.70 12.06
N ARG A 9 14.06 -6.87 12.37
CA ARG A 9 13.28 -8.06 12.01
C ARG A 9 13.21 -8.29 10.50
N LEU A 10 12.95 -7.22 9.74
CA LEU A 10 12.96 -7.28 8.27
C LEU A 10 14.34 -7.61 7.71
N GLY A 11 15.42 -7.16 8.37
CA GLY A 11 16.80 -7.52 8.03
C GLY A 11 17.07 -9.03 8.15
N GLY A 12 16.41 -9.71 9.09
CA GLY A 12 16.49 -11.15 9.27
C GLY A 12 15.69 -12.00 8.28
N LEU A 13 14.76 -11.39 7.53
CA LEU A 13 13.94 -12.12 6.55
C LEU A 13 14.71 -12.48 5.27
N SER A 14 14.19 -13.47 4.53
CA SER A 14 14.63 -13.69 3.14
C SER A 14 14.08 -12.61 2.19
N LEU A 15 14.66 -12.50 1.00
CA LEU A 15 14.15 -11.61 -0.06
C LEU A 15 12.67 -11.91 -0.37
N ALA A 16 12.34 -13.20 -0.56
CA ALA A 16 10.99 -13.62 -0.87
C ALA A 16 10.00 -13.32 0.27
N ALA A 17 10.42 -13.44 1.53
CA ALA A 17 9.58 -13.08 2.68
C ALA A 17 9.32 -11.56 2.73
N ARG A 18 10.35 -10.72 2.53
CA ARG A 18 10.15 -9.26 2.45
C ARG A 18 9.22 -8.86 1.31
N ALA A 19 9.39 -9.48 0.15
CA ALA A 19 8.55 -9.23 -1.02
C ALA A 19 7.09 -9.65 -0.79
N ALA A 20 6.85 -10.81 -0.17
CA ALA A 20 5.51 -11.26 0.20
C ALA A 20 4.83 -10.30 1.18
N LEU A 21 5.56 -9.80 2.19
CA LEU A 21 5.04 -8.82 3.13
C LEU A 21 4.68 -7.50 2.43
N ALA A 22 5.58 -6.98 1.59
CA ALA A 22 5.35 -5.76 0.82
C ALA A 22 4.14 -5.89 -0.13
N ALA A 23 4.05 -7.01 -0.85
CA ALA A 23 2.95 -7.30 -1.77
C ALA A 23 1.61 -7.46 -1.04
N SER A 24 1.60 -8.09 0.15
CA SER A 24 0.39 -8.20 0.97
C SER A 24 -0.15 -6.83 1.39
N VAL A 25 0.74 -5.94 1.85
CA VAL A 25 0.34 -4.57 2.23
C VAL A 25 -0.17 -3.79 1.02
N ALA A 26 0.57 -3.80 -0.09
CA ALA A 26 0.16 -3.11 -1.30
C ALA A 26 -1.19 -3.64 -1.86
N GLY A 27 -1.41 -4.96 -1.79
CA GLY A 27 -2.68 -5.58 -2.18
C GLY A 27 -3.86 -5.11 -1.33
N ARG A 28 -3.66 -4.85 -0.03
CA ARG A 28 -4.70 -4.28 0.85
C ARG A 28 -5.01 -2.82 0.55
N LEU A 29 -4.08 -2.08 -0.07
CA LEU A 29 -4.28 -0.68 -0.43
C LEU A 29 -4.97 -0.49 -1.78
N LEU A 30 -4.95 -1.50 -2.65
CA LEU A 30 -5.56 -1.43 -3.98
C LEU A 30 -7.04 -0.97 -4.00
N PRO A 31 -7.92 -1.35 -3.03
CA PRO A 31 -9.28 -0.84 -2.97
C PRO A 31 -9.36 0.70 -2.87
N TYR A 32 -8.39 1.35 -2.22
CA TYR A 32 -8.37 2.82 -2.15
C TYR A 32 -8.13 3.46 -3.52
N PHE A 33 -7.22 2.90 -4.32
CA PHE A 33 -6.98 3.39 -5.67
C PHE A 33 -8.19 3.16 -6.59
N ARG A 34 -8.87 2.00 -6.45
CA ARG A 34 -10.11 1.72 -7.20
C ARG A 34 -11.20 2.73 -6.89
N ARG A 35 -11.42 3.02 -5.61
CA ARG A 35 -12.38 4.04 -5.18
C ARG A 35 -12.03 5.42 -5.74
N PHE A 36 -10.75 5.79 -5.72
CA PHE A 36 -10.28 7.03 -6.35
C PHE A 36 -10.62 7.08 -7.84
N HIS A 37 -10.31 6.01 -8.58
CA HIS A 37 -10.65 5.92 -10.00
C HIS A 37 -12.16 6.02 -10.26
N GLU A 38 -12.97 5.29 -9.48
CA GLU A 38 -14.43 5.29 -9.59
C GLU A 38 -15.04 6.68 -9.32
N GLU A 39 -14.53 7.41 -8.32
CA GLU A 39 -15.05 8.72 -7.93
C GLU A 39 -14.54 9.88 -8.82
N THR A 40 -13.36 9.74 -9.43
CA THR A 40 -12.68 10.85 -10.13
C THR A 40 -12.52 10.64 -11.63
N GLY A 41 -12.62 9.40 -12.10
CA GLY A 41 -12.25 9.00 -13.45
C GLY A 41 -10.75 9.05 -13.75
N GLN A 42 -9.90 9.27 -12.74
CA GLN A 42 -8.45 9.40 -12.91
C GLN A 42 -7.69 8.11 -12.58
N GLY A 43 -6.53 7.94 -13.21
CA GLY A 43 -5.65 6.79 -13.02
C GLY A 43 -6.22 5.47 -13.55
N ASP A 44 -5.43 4.40 -13.44
CA ASP A 44 -5.81 3.04 -13.87
C ASP A 44 -5.47 1.98 -12.80
N PRO A 45 -6.48 1.43 -12.09
CA PRO A 45 -6.26 0.39 -11.09
C PRO A 45 -5.78 -0.95 -11.69
N ALA A 46 -5.94 -1.18 -13.00
CA ALA A 46 -5.47 -2.40 -13.65
C ALA A 46 -3.93 -2.45 -13.69
N VAL A 47 -3.26 -1.30 -13.81
CA VAL A 47 -1.80 -1.19 -13.74
C VAL A 47 -1.27 -1.72 -12.41
N LEU A 48 -1.83 -1.23 -11.30
CA LEU A 48 -1.42 -1.67 -9.95
C LEU A 48 -1.75 -3.14 -9.71
N ARG A 49 -2.91 -3.62 -10.18
CA ARG A 49 -3.28 -5.03 -10.09
C ARG A 49 -2.28 -5.90 -10.83
N SER A 50 -1.99 -5.58 -12.09
CA SER A 50 -1.06 -6.33 -12.93
C SER A 50 0.35 -6.35 -12.32
N ALA A 51 0.80 -5.23 -11.77
CA ALA A 51 2.08 -5.14 -11.07
C ALA A 51 2.16 -6.10 -9.86
N LEU A 52 1.11 -6.15 -9.05
CA LEU A 52 1.03 -7.04 -7.90
C LEU A 52 0.92 -8.51 -8.31
N ASP A 53 0.15 -8.82 -9.36
CA ASP A 53 0.09 -10.18 -9.90
C ASP A 53 1.47 -10.64 -10.40
N GLY A 54 2.24 -9.77 -11.07
CA GLY A 54 3.62 -10.06 -11.44
C GLY A 54 4.56 -10.30 -10.24
N VAL A 55 4.36 -9.61 -9.12
CA VAL A 55 5.10 -9.89 -7.87
C VAL A 55 4.73 -11.27 -7.32
N TRP A 56 3.43 -11.61 -7.29
CA TRP A 56 2.99 -12.92 -6.81
C TRP A 56 3.45 -14.06 -7.72
N ASP A 57 3.37 -13.90 -9.03
CA ASP A 57 3.86 -14.89 -10.00
C ASP A 57 5.37 -15.13 -9.85
N ARG A 58 6.13 -14.07 -9.55
CA ARG A 58 7.55 -14.20 -9.23
C ARG A 58 7.78 -14.99 -7.94
N LEU A 59 7.00 -14.73 -6.90
CA LEU A 59 7.12 -15.42 -5.60
C LEU A 59 6.73 -16.90 -5.69
N GLU A 60 5.69 -17.21 -6.44
CA GLU A 60 5.12 -18.56 -6.54
C GLU A 60 5.87 -19.42 -7.58
N HIS A 61 6.27 -18.81 -8.70
CA HIS A 61 6.76 -19.54 -9.89
C HIS A 61 8.14 -19.09 -10.37
N GLY A 62 8.77 -18.11 -9.70
CA GLY A 62 10.07 -17.58 -10.13
C GLY A 62 10.02 -16.75 -11.41
N ALA A 63 8.84 -16.28 -11.81
CA ALA A 63 8.66 -15.46 -13.01
C ALA A 63 9.57 -14.22 -13.02
N ALA A 64 9.97 -13.81 -14.22
CA ALA A 64 10.68 -12.55 -14.41
C ALA A 64 9.72 -11.38 -14.18
N LEU A 65 10.19 -10.37 -13.45
CA LEU A 65 9.45 -9.12 -13.24
C LEU A 65 10.30 -7.98 -13.79
N ASP A 66 9.80 -7.28 -14.80
CA ASP A 66 10.41 -6.06 -15.31
C ASP A 66 10.06 -4.89 -14.38
N VAL A 67 10.86 -4.75 -13.31
CA VAL A 67 10.65 -3.72 -12.30
C VAL A 67 10.79 -2.30 -12.85
N VAL A 68 11.56 -2.09 -13.93
CA VAL A 68 11.71 -0.77 -14.52
C VAL A 68 10.39 -0.36 -15.15
N THR A 69 9.86 -1.17 -16.06
CA THR A 69 8.61 -0.85 -16.75
C THR A 69 7.44 -0.84 -15.78
N VAL A 70 7.27 -1.89 -14.97
CA VAL A 70 6.11 -2.06 -14.10
C VAL A 70 6.15 -1.10 -12.91
N GLY A 71 7.35 -0.90 -12.33
CA GLY A 71 7.54 0.04 -11.23
C GLY A 71 7.30 1.49 -11.65
N VAL A 72 7.81 1.89 -12.82
CA VAL A 72 7.56 3.23 -13.39
C VAL A 72 6.07 3.44 -13.66
N ALA A 73 5.39 2.48 -14.27
CA ALA A 73 3.94 2.58 -14.51
C ALA A 73 3.16 2.78 -13.19
N CYS A 74 3.55 2.10 -12.10
CA CYS A 74 2.94 2.33 -10.78
C CYS A 74 3.24 3.74 -10.24
N MET A 75 4.47 4.25 -10.42
CA MET A 75 4.83 5.60 -9.99
C MET A 75 4.04 6.67 -10.76
N GLU A 76 3.82 6.49 -12.05
CA GLU A 76 2.98 7.38 -12.86
C GLU A 76 1.56 7.47 -12.30
N GLN A 77 0.98 6.35 -11.86
CA GLN A 77 -0.32 6.35 -11.20
C GLN A 77 -0.32 7.13 -9.87
N ALA A 78 0.80 7.11 -9.13
CA ALA A 78 0.95 7.91 -7.92
C ALA A 78 0.96 9.40 -8.24
N PHE A 79 1.63 9.82 -9.32
CA PHE A 79 1.63 11.21 -9.76
C PHE A 79 0.25 11.67 -10.23
N VAL A 80 -0.49 10.85 -10.98
CA VAL A 80 -1.88 11.15 -11.38
C VAL A 80 -2.76 11.45 -10.16
N ALA A 81 -2.66 10.62 -9.11
CA ALA A 81 -3.42 10.84 -7.88
C ALA A 81 -2.98 12.10 -7.12
N ALA A 82 -1.67 12.35 -7.05
CA ALA A 82 -1.12 13.53 -6.38
C ALA A 82 -1.52 14.84 -7.10
N ASP A 83 -1.40 14.88 -8.42
CA ASP A 83 -1.73 16.04 -9.25
C ASP A 83 -3.22 16.39 -9.14
N PHE A 84 -4.10 15.39 -9.10
CA PHE A 84 -5.52 15.60 -8.85
C PHE A 84 -5.76 16.28 -7.49
N GLY A 85 -5.07 15.82 -6.44
CA GLY A 85 -5.12 16.43 -5.11
C GLY A 85 -4.72 17.91 -5.11
N PHE A 86 -3.61 18.26 -5.79
CA PHE A 86 -3.14 19.64 -5.90
C PHE A 86 -4.06 20.52 -6.75
N ALA A 87 -4.52 20.02 -7.90
CA ALA A 87 -5.40 20.75 -8.80
C ALA A 87 -6.71 21.12 -8.10
N LEU A 88 -7.26 20.21 -7.31
CA LEU A 88 -8.44 20.47 -6.50
C LEU A 88 -8.19 21.54 -5.43
N ALA A 89 -7.12 21.42 -4.64
CA ALA A 89 -6.81 22.32 -3.52
C ALA A 89 -6.72 23.82 -3.90
N GLY A 90 -6.41 24.13 -5.17
CA GLY A 90 -6.33 25.51 -5.67
C GLY A 90 -7.66 26.14 -6.11
N THR A 91 -8.80 25.44 -6.03
CA THR A 91 -10.07 25.88 -6.63
C THR A 91 -11.17 26.15 -5.61
N ARG A 92 -12.15 27.01 -5.93
CA ARG A 92 -13.40 27.13 -5.14
C ARG A 92 -14.25 25.86 -5.17
N ALA A 93 -14.07 25.01 -6.20
CA ALA A 93 -14.67 23.70 -6.27
C ALA A 93 -14.18 22.79 -5.13
N TRP A 94 -12.98 23.02 -4.59
CA TRP A 94 -12.47 22.35 -3.38
C TRP A 94 -13.41 22.45 -2.20
N GLU A 95 -13.83 23.67 -1.87
CA GLU A 95 -14.64 23.94 -0.68
C GLU A 95 -16.03 23.30 -0.82
N ALA A 96 -16.64 23.43 -1.99
CA ALA A 96 -17.91 22.79 -2.31
C ALA A 96 -17.81 21.25 -2.30
N TRP A 97 -16.78 20.68 -2.94
CA TRP A 97 -16.56 19.24 -2.98
C TRP A 97 -16.24 18.69 -1.59
N ARG A 98 -15.43 19.38 -0.78
CA ARG A 98 -15.11 19.00 0.61
C ARG A 98 -16.34 18.99 1.50
N VAL A 99 -17.28 19.91 1.31
CA VAL A 99 -18.54 19.98 2.05
C VAL A 99 -19.49 18.85 1.65
N VAL A 100 -19.54 18.48 0.37
CA VAL A 100 -20.43 17.43 -0.15
C VAL A 100 -19.88 16.02 0.10
N ASN A 101 -18.57 15.80 -0.08
CA ASN A 101 -17.96 14.47 -0.10
C ASN A 101 -17.06 14.14 1.09
N GLY A 102 -16.83 15.09 2.02
CA GLY A 102 -16.06 14.85 3.23
C GLY A 102 -14.60 14.49 2.95
N ALA A 103 -13.75 15.51 2.83
CA ALA A 103 -12.29 15.41 2.67
C ALA A 103 -11.82 14.74 1.36
N ALA A 104 -11.50 15.54 0.34
CA ALA A 104 -10.86 15.01 -0.89
C ALA A 104 -9.40 14.59 -0.67
N THR A 105 -8.76 15.04 0.41
CA THR A 105 -7.36 14.69 0.69
C THR A 105 -7.17 13.20 0.96
N PRO A 106 -7.93 12.52 1.85
CA PRO A 106 -7.70 11.10 2.13
C PRO A 106 -7.95 10.19 0.94
N LEU A 107 -8.86 10.54 0.03
CA LEU A 107 -9.11 9.74 -1.17
C LEU A 107 -7.89 9.74 -2.11
N ALA A 108 -7.42 10.93 -2.50
CA ALA A 108 -6.25 11.06 -3.36
C ALA A 108 -4.97 10.60 -2.66
N GLU A 109 -4.80 10.91 -1.37
CA GLU A 109 -3.66 10.49 -0.55
C GLU A 109 -3.60 8.96 -0.40
N ASN A 110 -4.73 8.30 -0.15
CA ASN A 110 -4.76 6.83 -0.09
C ASN A 110 -4.49 6.19 -1.46
N ALA A 111 -4.90 6.82 -2.55
CA ALA A 111 -4.52 6.38 -3.89
C ALA A 111 -3.00 6.53 -4.14
N VAL A 112 -2.41 7.65 -3.73
CA VAL A 112 -0.95 7.85 -3.75
C VAL A 112 -0.24 6.75 -2.96
N HIS A 113 -0.68 6.46 -1.73
CA HIS A 113 -0.13 5.38 -0.90
C HIS A 113 -0.24 4.01 -1.56
N ALA A 114 -1.38 3.70 -2.19
CA ALA A 114 -1.58 2.43 -2.90
C ALA A 114 -0.62 2.26 -4.07
N ALA A 115 -0.46 3.31 -4.89
CA ALA A 115 0.41 3.29 -6.06
C ALA A 115 1.90 3.20 -5.67
N TRP A 116 2.34 3.97 -4.66
CA TRP A 116 3.71 3.88 -4.14
C TRP A 116 4.00 2.53 -3.47
N ALA A 117 3.02 1.95 -2.77
CA ALA A 117 3.19 0.62 -2.19
C ALA A 117 3.33 -0.46 -3.26
N ALA A 118 2.57 -0.38 -4.36
CA ALA A 118 2.72 -1.30 -5.50
C ALA A 118 4.11 -1.18 -6.15
N ALA A 119 4.58 0.05 -6.42
CA ALA A 119 5.91 0.29 -6.96
C ALA A 119 7.02 -0.26 -6.03
N ALA A 120 6.91 0.02 -4.73
CA ALA A 120 7.85 -0.48 -3.73
C ALA A 120 7.82 -2.01 -3.63
N ALA A 121 6.65 -2.66 -3.71
CA ALA A 121 6.55 -4.11 -3.72
C ALA A 121 7.28 -4.73 -4.93
N CYS A 122 7.16 -4.14 -6.13
CA CYS A 122 7.93 -4.57 -7.30
C CYS A 122 9.45 -4.46 -7.07
N HIS A 123 9.90 -3.34 -6.47
CA HIS A 123 11.30 -3.14 -6.11
C HIS A 123 11.81 -4.17 -5.10
N VAL A 124 11.02 -4.48 -4.06
CA VAL A 124 11.39 -5.49 -3.06
C VAL A 124 11.44 -6.88 -3.70
N ALA A 125 10.54 -7.20 -4.63
CA ALA A 125 10.52 -8.50 -5.31
C ALA A 125 11.77 -8.77 -6.16
N VAL A 126 12.44 -7.73 -6.64
CA VAL A 126 13.69 -7.87 -7.42
C VAL A 126 14.94 -7.69 -6.55
N HIS A 127 14.95 -6.68 -5.68
CA HIS A 127 16.17 -6.27 -4.95
C HIS A 127 16.18 -6.68 -3.48
N GLY A 128 15.03 -7.03 -2.90
CA GLY A 128 14.93 -7.50 -1.53
C GLY A 128 15.38 -6.50 -0.47
N ARG A 129 15.28 -5.20 -0.73
CA ARG A 129 15.76 -4.17 0.21
C ARG A 129 14.77 -3.94 1.36
N VAL A 130 15.32 -3.75 2.56
CA VAL A 130 14.55 -3.52 3.79
C VAL A 130 13.82 -2.19 3.77
N THR A 131 14.45 -1.13 3.25
CA THR A 131 13.90 0.23 3.21
C THR A 131 12.59 0.30 2.43
N GLU A 132 12.53 -0.36 1.28
CA GLU A 132 11.35 -0.40 0.43
C GLU A 132 10.22 -1.23 1.08
N THR A 133 10.55 -2.27 1.85
CA THR A 133 9.55 -2.98 2.67
C THR A 133 9.00 -2.10 3.79
N LEU A 134 9.86 -1.33 4.46
CA LEU A 134 9.45 -0.35 5.48
C LEU A 134 8.53 0.73 4.89
N HIS A 135 8.81 1.19 3.66
CA HIS A 135 7.93 2.12 2.96
C HIS A 135 6.52 1.53 2.76
N CYS A 136 6.41 0.27 2.30
CA CYS A 136 5.10 -0.39 2.18
C CYS A 136 4.35 -0.42 3.52
N LEU A 137 5.01 -0.84 4.61
CA LEU A 137 4.40 -0.88 5.94
C LEU A 137 3.91 0.51 6.37
N ARG A 138 4.73 1.55 6.15
CA ARG A 138 4.37 2.93 6.42
C ARG A 138 3.14 3.36 5.62
N TYR A 139 3.11 3.11 4.31
CA TYR A 139 1.96 3.45 3.46
C TYR A 139 0.66 2.76 3.92
N GLY A 140 0.75 1.49 4.35
CA GLY A 140 -0.39 0.79 4.95
C GLY A 140 -0.97 1.53 6.16
N ARG A 141 -0.09 1.94 7.07
CA ARG A 141 -0.46 2.66 8.29
C ARG A 141 -0.98 4.07 8.01
N ASP A 142 -0.30 4.80 7.14
CA ASP A 142 -0.65 6.18 6.80
C ASP A 142 -2.01 6.22 6.07
N ALA A 143 -2.32 5.22 5.24
CA ALA A 143 -3.64 5.09 4.64
C ALA A 143 -4.76 4.79 5.65
N ALA A 144 -4.47 3.94 6.65
CA ALA A 144 -5.40 3.68 7.74
C ALA A 144 -5.64 4.94 8.60
N LEU A 145 -4.60 5.75 8.80
CA LEU A 145 -4.71 7.03 9.51
C LEU A 145 -5.52 8.06 8.72
N ALA A 146 -5.28 8.19 7.42
CA ALA A 146 -6.06 9.09 6.57
C ALA A 146 -7.55 8.71 6.53
N GLU A 147 -7.86 7.40 6.51
CA GLU A 147 -9.23 6.89 6.61
C GLU A 147 -9.85 7.12 8.01
N ALA A 148 -9.06 7.02 9.08
CA ALA A 148 -9.52 7.37 10.42
C ALA A 148 -9.90 8.86 10.53
N LEU A 149 -9.04 9.73 10.00
CA LEU A 149 -9.23 11.18 9.97
C LEU A 149 -10.40 11.62 9.08
N SER A 150 -10.69 10.87 8.01
CA SER A 150 -11.87 11.14 7.17
C SER A 150 -13.18 10.89 7.94
N ARG A 151 -13.18 9.90 8.86
CA ARG A 151 -14.34 9.53 9.68
C ARG A 151 -14.49 10.38 10.94
N ARG A 152 -13.38 10.85 11.53
CA ARG A 152 -13.36 11.59 12.79
C ARG A 152 -12.45 12.82 12.67
N LYS A 153 -13.00 14.02 12.90
CA LYS A 153 -12.27 15.30 12.79
C LYS A 153 -11.34 15.59 13.98
N ASP A 154 -11.09 14.60 14.85
CA ASP A 154 -10.49 14.80 16.16
C ASP A 154 -9.04 14.29 16.21
N ALA A 155 -8.20 14.95 17.00
CA ALA A 155 -6.74 14.77 17.01
C ALA A 155 -6.22 13.43 17.60
N LEU A 156 -7.09 12.48 17.96
CA LEU A 156 -6.71 11.19 18.57
C LEU A 156 -6.56 10.03 17.57
N ALA A 157 -6.47 10.33 16.27
CA ALA A 157 -6.51 9.34 15.19
C ALA A 157 -5.37 8.30 15.21
N GLU A 158 -4.26 8.53 15.90
CA GLU A 158 -3.21 7.51 16.06
C GLU A 158 -3.64 6.32 16.93
N SER A 159 -4.61 6.53 17.83
CA SER A 159 -5.26 5.49 18.63
C SER A 159 -6.53 4.95 17.96
N ASP A 160 -6.76 5.28 16.68
CA ASP A 160 -7.93 4.80 15.95
C ASP A 160 -7.87 3.27 15.77
N PRO A 161 -8.99 2.55 16.01
CA PRO A 161 -9.06 1.12 15.79
C PRO A 161 -8.62 0.65 14.40
N LEU A 162 -8.72 1.49 13.36
CA LEU A 162 -8.22 1.19 12.01
C LEU A 162 -6.70 1.13 11.96
N VAL A 163 -6.01 2.10 12.58
CA VAL A 163 -4.55 2.14 12.64
C VAL A 163 -4.03 0.97 13.47
N GLU A 164 -4.67 0.67 14.61
CA GLU A 164 -4.35 -0.52 15.42
C GLU A 164 -4.62 -1.83 14.66
N LYS A 165 -5.72 -1.91 13.90
CA LYS A 165 -6.04 -3.09 13.08
C LYS A 165 -4.96 -3.31 12.02
N GLU A 166 -4.51 -2.27 11.33
CA GLU A 166 -3.45 -2.41 10.32
C GLU A 166 -2.09 -2.77 10.96
N ASN A 167 -1.70 -2.11 12.06
CA ASN A 167 -0.47 -2.47 12.78
C ASN A 167 -0.47 -3.94 13.23
N ARG A 168 -1.59 -4.44 13.77
CA ARG A 168 -1.73 -5.84 14.16
C ARG A 168 -1.65 -6.79 12.98
N ARG A 169 -2.25 -6.43 11.83
CA ARG A 169 -2.17 -7.23 10.60
C ARG A 169 -0.72 -7.32 10.10
N GLN A 170 -0.02 -6.19 10.00
CA GLN A 170 1.38 -6.15 9.58
C GLN A 170 2.30 -6.99 10.48
N LEU A 171 2.11 -6.90 11.80
CA LEU A 171 2.87 -7.71 12.76
C LEU A 171 2.56 -9.21 12.61
N ARG A 172 1.28 -9.57 12.44
CA ARG A 172 0.88 -10.96 12.22
C ARG A 172 1.51 -11.52 10.93
N ASP A 173 1.49 -10.75 9.84
CA ASP A 173 2.06 -11.16 8.56
C ASP A 173 3.58 -11.35 8.67
N LEU A 174 4.26 -10.44 9.39
CA LEU A 174 5.68 -10.53 9.71
C LEU A 174 6.00 -11.77 10.57
N ASP A 175 5.25 -12.00 11.66
CA ASP A 175 5.41 -13.17 12.53
C ASP A 175 5.23 -14.49 11.75
N MET A 176 4.26 -14.52 10.83
CA MET A 176 3.98 -15.69 9.99
C MET A 176 5.18 -16.01 9.08
N LEU A 177 5.76 -14.99 8.47
CA LEU A 177 6.91 -15.11 7.57
C LEU A 177 8.20 -15.46 8.32
N GLU A 178 8.41 -14.93 9.53
CA GLU A 178 9.55 -15.28 10.38
C GLU A 178 9.52 -16.75 10.81
N ARG A 179 8.34 -17.26 11.19
CA ARG A 179 8.20 -18.63 11.70
C ARG A 179 8.25 -19.69 10.61
N SER A 180 7.64 -19.40 9.47
CA SER A 180 7.34 -20.42 8.45
C SER A 180 8.03 -20.16 7.11
N GLY A 181 8.58 -18.96 6.90
CA GLY A 181 9.06 -18.53 5.59
C GLY A 181 7.94 -18.39 4.54
N PRO A 182 8.30 -18.04 3.29
CA PRO A 182 7.36 -17.82 2.20
C PRO A 182 6.96 -19.14 1.53
N THR A 183 6.33 -20.06 2.29
CA THR A 183 5.77 -21.30 1.72
C THR A 183 4.53 -21.02 0.87
N ALA A 184 4.18 -21.92 -0.05
CA ALA A 184 2.96 -21.77 -0.88
C ALA A 184 1.69 -21.50 -0.05
N ARG A 185 1.55 -22.15 1.10
CA ARG A 185 0.44 -21.91 2.04
C ARG A 185 0.47 -20.48 2.60
N VAL A 186 1.63 -20.01 3.06
CA VAL A 186 1.80 -18.66 3.62
C VAL A 186 1.57 -17.60 2.54
N LEU A 187 2.07 -17.81 1.32
CA LEU A 187 1.84 -16.91 0.20
C LEU A 187 0.36 -16.79 -0.15
N ALA A 188 -0.37 -17.92 -0.23
CA ALA A 188 -1.81 -17.91 -0.47
C ALA A 188 -2.60 -17.18 0.64
N GLU A 189 -2.20 -17.35 1.90
CA GLU A 189 -2.81 -16.65 3.04
C GLU A 189 -2.56 -15.13 2.96
N LEU A 190 -1.34 -14.71 2.63
CA LEU A 190 -0.96 -13.30 2.52
C LEU A 190 -1.55 -12.59 1.29
N ARG A 191 -1.80 -13.33 0.19
CA ARG A 191 -2.41 -12.81 -1.04
C ARG A 191 -3.90 -12.54 -0.86
N THR A 192 -4.55 -13.24 0.07
CA THR A 192 -5.98 -13.08 0.32
C THR A 192 -6.24 -11.78 1.09
N PRO A 193 -6.95 -10.79 0.52
CA PRO A 193 -7.29 -9.59 1.25
C PRO A 193 -8.24 -9.98 2.38
N ALA A 194 -7.76 -9.86 3.63
CA ALA A 194 -8.58 -10.15 4.80
C ALA A 194 -9.74 -9.14 4.85
N ILE A 195 -10.96 -9.66 4.67
CA ILE A 195 -12.25 -8.95 4.79
C ILE A 195 -12.31 -8.20 6.14
#